data_AF-A0A0K6GX61-F1
#
_entry.id   AF-A0A0K6GX61-F1
#
_cell.length_a   1.000
_cell.length_b   1.000
_cell.length_c   1.000
_cell.angle_alpha   90.00
_cell.angle_beta   90.00
_cell.angle_gamma   90.00
#
_symmetry.space_group_name_H-M   'P 1'
#
loop_
_entity.id
_entity.type
_entity.pdbx_description
1 polymer ?
#
loop_
_entity_poly.entity_id
_entity_poly.type
_entity_poly.pdbx_seq_one_letter_code
_entity_poly.pdbx_strand_id
1 'polypeptide(L)'
;MSKWIHVIYLSIIAVLSYFLWQQPRSQPSITKEIEVVKTTKAPATTVAESAKNLDTSGVNELSQTATTRGNPETQSTTAPMEEQSFVPVSPAAGASPEDEQLAEMLRNMLNMEEVKQRMQSEPTDQDWAYAMEDNLRLIYDNNENLQSASLNHIECRTTVCEIEFGNSNTPIDFMSKFHSQIVQSAWYSDDYQSMMTSDSNTKVHTIYLVRKP
;
A
#
# COMPACT_ATOMS: atom_id res chain seq x y z
N MET A 1 8.15 2.76 45.30
CA MET A 1 8.36 3.64 44.14
C MET A 1 7.14 3.75 43.21
N SER A 2 6.19 2.80 43.16
CA SER A 2 5.05 2.89 42.20
C SER A 2 4.06 4.04 42.46
N LYS A 3 3.94 4.53 43.70
CA LYS A 3 3.01 5.64 44.03
C LYS A 3 3.34 6.94 43.32
N TRP A 4 4.63 7.24 43.10
CA TRP A 4 5.06 8.44 42.37
C TRP A 4 4.82 8.33 40.87
N ILE A 5 4.94 7.12 40.33
CA ILE A 5 4.66 6.83 38.93
C ILE A 5 3.17 7.04 38.62
N HIS A 6 2.27 6.63 39.50
CA HIS A 6 0.84 6.89 39.31
C HIS A 6 0.47 8.38 39.34
N VAL A 7 1.14 9.18 40.17
CA VAL A 7 0.91 10.64 40.21
C VAL A 7 1.36 11.30 38.90
N ILE A 8 2.46 10.85 38.32
CA ILE A 8 2.96 11.34 37.01
C ILE A 8 2.01 10.93 35.88
N TYR A 9 1.52 9.69 35.87
CA TYR A 9 0.53 9.28 34.86
C TYR A 9 -0.76 10.09 34.95
N LEU A 10 -1.25 10.37 36.16
CA LEU A 10 -2.45 11.20 36.34
C LEU A 10 -2.26 12.64 35.87
N SER A 11 -1.06 13.23 36.04
CA SER A 11 -0.79 14.58 35.55
C SER A 11 -0.74 14.65 34.03
N ILE A 12 -0.16 13.64 33.36
CA ILE A 12 -0.09 13.56 31.90
C ILE A 12 -1.51 13.42 31.31
N ILE A 13 -2.32 12.52 31.86
CA ILE A 13 -3.71 12.33 31.41
C ILE A 13 -4.52 13.63 31.56
N ALA A 14 -4.34 14.37 32.67
CA ALA A 14 -5.02 15.64 32.89
C ALA A 14 -4.64 16.68 31.81
N VAL A 15 -3.36 16.81 31.46
CA VAL A 15 -2.92 17.76 30.42
C VAL A 15 -3.44 17.36 29.04
N LEU A 16 -3.42 16.08 28.68
CA LEU A 16 -3.94 15.60 27.39
C LEU A 16 -5.45 15.81 27.27
N SER A 17 -6.20 15.58 28.34
CA SER A 17 -7.64 15.83 28.37
C SER A 17 -7.98 17.32 28.22
N TYR A 18 -7.16 18.21 28.80
CA TYR A 18 -7.31 19.66 28.63
C TYR A 18 -7.06 20.09 27.17
N PHE A 19 -6.02 19.55 26.52
CA PHE A 19 -5.73 19.85 25.12
C PHE A 19 -6.81 19.37 24.15
N LEU A 20 -7.39 18.19 24.38
CA LEU A 20 -8.53 17.69 23.59
C LEU A 20 -9.75 18.60 23.71
N TRP A 21 -9.96 19.21 24.89
CA TRP A 21 -11.05 20.16 25.11
C TRP A 21 -10.81 21.51 24.44
N GLN A 22 -9.55 21.89 24.21
CA GLN A 22 -9.21 23.14 23.56
C GLN A 22 -9.29 23.11 22.03
N GLN A 23 -9.52 21.95 21.39
CA GLN A 23 -9.73 21.93 19.94
C GLN A 23 -11.06 22.63 19.61
N PRO A 24 -11.02 23.86 19.04
CA PRO A 24 -12.24 24.52 18.59
C PRO A 24 -12.80 23.68 17.46
N ARG A 25 -14.08 23.32 17.55
CA ARG A 25 -14.80 22.68 16.44
C ARG A 25 -14.94 23.69 15.29
N SER A 26 -13.90 23.83 14.50
CA SER A 26 -13.92 24.57 13.23
C SER A 26 -14.72 23.74 12.23
N GLN A 27 -16.04 23.92 12.24
CA GLN A 27 -16.92 23.36 11.23
C GLN A 27 -16.72 24.16 9.93
N PRO A 28 -16.26 23.57 8.81
CA PRO A 28 -16.31 24.25 7.53
C PRO A 28 -17.77 24.35 7.09
N SER A 29 -18.29 25.58 7.10
CA SER A 29 -19.58 25.90 6.50
C SER A 29 -19.41 25.85 4.97
N ILE A 30 -19.70 24.71 4.35
CA ILE A 30 -19.90 24.64 2.91
C ILE A 30 -21.29 25.22 2.62
N THR A 31 -21.32 26.52 2.37
CA THR A 31 -22.42 27.20 1.68
C THR A 31 -22.42 26.72 0.24
N LYS A 32 -23.20 25.68 -0.07
CA LYS A 32 -23.70 25.47 -1.43
C LYS A 32 -25.11 26.03 -1.49
N GLU A 33 -25.20 27.15 -2.17
CA GLU A 33 -26.40 27.76 -2.71
C GLU A 33 -27.14 26.70 -3.55
N ILE A 34 -28.23 26.17 -2.99
CA ILE A 34 -29.22 25.40 -3.74
C ILE A 34 -30.51 26.22 -3.68
N GLU A 35 -30.72 27.02 -4.72
CA GLU A 35 -32.01 27.61 -5.04
C GLU A 35 -32.95 26.48 -5.50
N VAL A 36 -33.71 25.91 -4.58
CA VAL A 36 -34.90 25.10 -4.91
C VAL A 36 -36.05 25.51 -4.00
N VAL A 37 -36.89 26.39 -4.56
CA VAL A 37 -38.36 26.37 -4.54
C VAL A 37 -39.03 25.85 -3.26
N LYS A 38 -39.64 26.80 -2.54
CA LYS A 38 -40.76 26.65 -1.60
C LYS A 38 -41.63 25.41 -1.85
N THR A 39 -41.84 24.58 -0.83
CA THR A 39 -43.19 24.30 -0.29
C THR A 39 -43.13 23.68 1.11
N THR A 40 -43.81 24.39 2.00
CA THR A 40 -44.22 24.20 3.37
C THR A 40 -44.80 22.81 3.72
N LYS A 41 -44.31 22.16 4.80
CA LYS A 41 -45.07 21.84 6.04
C LYS A 41 -44.21 21.06 7.06
N ALA A 42 -44.23 21.53 8.31
CA ALA A 42 -43.78 20.82 9.52
C ALA A 42 -45.01 20.44 10.38
N PRO A 43 -44.92 19.95 11.63
CA PRO A 43 -43.88 19.18 12.36
C PRO A 43 -44.45 17.98 13.19
N ALA A 44 -43.57 17.15 13.79
CA ALA A 44 -43.65 16.55 15.15
C ALA A 44 -42.53 15.49 15.35
N THR A 45 -41.54 15.67 16.25
CA THR A 45 -41.49 15.17 17.67
C THR A 45 -40.97 13.70 17.73
N THR A 46 -39.95 13.22 18.46
CA THR A 46 -39.02 13.68 19.52
C THR A 46 -37.99 12.57 19.86
N VAL A 47 -36.82 12.99 20.37
CA VAL A 47 -36.00 12.45 21.50
C VAL A 47 -35.11 11.19 21.33
N ALA A 48 -33.79 11.45 21.47
CA ALA A 48 -32.70 10.80 22.24
C ALA A 48 -32.50 9.25 22.16
N GLU A 49 -31.32 8.65 22.33
CA GLU A 49 -30.22 8.93 23.26
C GLU A 49 -28.99 8.03 22.96
N SER A 50 -27.79 8.63 22.98
CA SER A 50 -26.50 8.16 23.53
C SER A 50 -25.72 6.92 23.04
N ALA A 51 -24.43 7.21 22.78
CA ALA A 51 -23.23 6.58 23.34
C ALA A 51 -22.55 5.37 22.66
N LYS A 52 -21.39 5.65 22.06
CA LYS A 52 -20.01 5.41 22.59
C LYS A 52 -19.06 4.52 21.75
N ASN A 53 -17.97 5.19 21.37
CA ASN A 53 -16.53 4.81 21.34
C ASN A 53 -16.01 3.89 20.21
N LEU A 54 -15.08 4.38 19.37
CA LEU A 54 -13.62 4.68 19.54
C LEU A 54 -12.78 3.41 19.43
N ASP A 55 -12.13 3.18 18.29
CA ASP A 55 -10.75 3.54 17.86
C ASP A 55 -9.75 2.39 18.10
N THR A 56 -9.05 1.83 17.11
CA THR A 56 -8.03 2.37 16.17
C THR A 56 -6.64 2.51 16.80
N SER A 57 -5.66 2.03 16.04
CA SER A 57 -4.21 2.37 16.04
C SER A 57 -3.33 1.71 17.09
N GLY A 58 -2.06 1.39 16.80
CA GLY A 58 -1.27 1.70 15.61
C GLY A 58 0.18 1.29 15.83
N VAL A 59 0.92 1.27 14.73
CA VAL A 59 2.39 1.21 14.66
C VAL A 59 2.95 2.57 15.12
N ASN A 60 4.10 2.53 15.78
CA ASN A 60 5.10 3.60 15.93
C ASN A 60 6.43 2.87 16.26
N GLU A 61 7.64 3.32 15.96
CA GLU A 61 8.10 4.69 15.75
C GLU A 61 9.52 4.68 15.14
N LEU A 62 9.83 5.82 14.55
CA LEU A 62 11.09 6.36 14.07
C LEU A 62 12.01 6.82 15.22
N SER A 63 13.33 6.92 14.99
CA SER A 63 14.22 8.05 15.39
C SER A 63 15.70 7.69 15.13
N GLN A 64 16.44 8.37 14.25
CA GLN A 64 17.19 9.66 14.39
C GLN A 64 18.32 9.69 15.43
N THR A 65 19.56 9.94 14.98
CA THR A 65 20.50 10.92 15.57
C THR A 65 21.69 11.25 14.64
N ALA A 66 22.35 12.39 14.88
CA ALA A 66 23.18 13.15 13.94
C ALA A 66 24.68 13.26 14.29
N THR A 67 25.48 13.59 13.25
CA THR A 67 26.74 14.40 13.19
C THR A 67 28.07 13.88 13.79
N THR A 68 29.12 13.75 12.95
CA THR A 68 30.40 14.52 13.00
C THR A 68 31.46 14.05 11.97
N ARG A 69 31.83 14.97 11.06
CA ARG A 69 33.13 15.33 10.45
C ARG A 69 34.33 14.33 10.44
N GLY A 70 34.85 14.05 9.23
CA GLY A 70 36.22 13.58 8.98
C GLY A 70 36.55 13.57 7.47
N ASN A 71 37.49 14.43 7.05
CA ASN A 71 38.15 14.43 5.73
C ASN A 71 39.33 13.44 5.78
N PRO A 72 39.76 12.82 4.67
CA PRO A 72 40.81 13.45 3.86
C PRO A 72 40.66 13.28 2.33
N GLU A 73 41.29 14.22 1.62
CA GLU A 73 41.67 14.16 0.21
C GLU A 73 42.44 12.88 -0.17
N THR A 74 42.36 12.45 -1.43
CA THR A 74 43.51 12.40 -2.37
C THR A 74 43.17 11.68 -3.69
N GLN A 75 43.17 12.50 -4.75
CA GLN A 75 43.73 12.32 -6.11
C GLN A 75 43.27 11.21 -7.10
N SER A 76 42.97 11.72 -8.29
CA SER A 76 42.93 11.15 -9.63
C SER A 76 43.95 10.05 -9.94
N THR A 77 43.53 9.10 -10.79
CA THR A 77 44.33 8.66 -11.93
C THR A 77 43.41 8.33 -13.10
N THR A 78 43.75 8.93 -14.24
CA THR A 78 43.10 8.83 -15.55
C THR A 78 43.89 7.87 -16.44
N ALA A 79 43.18 7.23 -17.37
CA ALA A 79 43.63 6.58 -18.63
C ALA A 79 43.97 5.07 -18.57
N PRO A 80 43.95 4.35 -19.72
CA PRO A 80 42.92 4.33 -20.77
C PRO A 80 42.59 2.89 -21.26
N MET A 81 41.41 2.74 -21.86
CA MET A 81 41.14 1.97 -23.10
C MET A 81 41.67 0.53 -23.22
N GLU A 82 40.77 -0.44 -23.10
CA GLU A 82 40.85 -1.66 -23.91
C GLU A 82 39.48 -1.90 -24.58
N GLU A 83 39.47 -1.53 -25.86
CA GLU A 83 38.40 -1.67 -26.83
C GLU A 83 38.30 -3.16 -27.19
N GLN A 84 37.49 -3.92 -26.45
CA GLN A 84 37.10 -5.26 -26.86
C GLN A 84 36.07 -5.17 -27.98
N SER A 85 36.62 -5.30 -29.19
CA SER A 85 35.98 -5.73 -30.43
C SER A 85 34.61 -6.37 -30.23
N PHE A 86 33.57 -5.58 -30.48
CA PHE A 86 32.23 -6.10 -30.72
C PHE A 86 32.27 -6.85 -32.05
N VAL A 87 32.28 -8.18 -31.99
CA VAL A 87 31.86 -8.99 -33.12
C VAL A 87 30.39 -8.63 -33.37
N PRO A 88 30.01 -8.11 -34.55
CA PRO A 88 28.60 -8.00 -34.88
C PRO A 88 28.10 -9.44 -35.07
N VAL A 89 27.50 -10.00 -34.01
CA VAL A 89 26.67 -11.19 -34.15
C VAL A 89 25.49 -10.73 -34.99
N SER A 90 25.59 -11.04 -36.28
CA SER A 90 24.51 -10.97 -37.26
C SER A 90 23.25 -11.55 -36.60
N PRO A 91 22.08 -10.87 -36.62
CA PRO A 91 20.86 -11.51 -36.19
C PRO A 91 20.63 -12.67 -37.15
N ALA A 92 20.79 -13.89 -36.65
CA ALA A 92 20.39 -15.08 -37.37
C ALA A 92 18.90 -14.94 -37.64
N ALA A 93 18.59 -14.63 -38.91
CA ALA A 93 17.25 -14.66 -39.45
C ALA A 93 16.75 -16.11 -39.35
N GLY A 94 15.96 -16.37 -38.31
CA GLY A 94 15.44 -17.70 -38.00
C GLY A 94 15.16 -17.87 -36.52
N ALA A 95 14.55 -16.87 -35.86
CA ALA A 95 13.92 -17.13 -34.58
C ALA A 95 12.77 -18.11 -34.83
N SER A 96 12.83 -19.28 -34.20
CA SER A 96 11.69 -20.18 -34.24
C SER A 96 10.52 -19.49 -33.51
N PRO A 97 9.26 -19.80 -33.86
CA PRO A 97 8.10 -19.25 -33.14
C PRO A 97 8.13 -19.56 -31.62
N GLU A 98 8.89 -20.58 -31.22
CA GLU A 98 9.11 -20.95 -29.82
C GLU A 98 10.10 -20.00 -29.12
N ASP A 99 11.14 -19.53 -29.82
CA ASP A 99 12.08 -18.53 -29.30
C ASP A 99 11.41 -17.17 -29.11
N GLU A 100 10.47 -16.81 -29.97
CA GLU A 100 9.70 -15.57 -29.86
C GLU A 100 8.71 -15.63 -28.69
N GLN A 101 8.03 -16.76 -28.47
CA GLN A 101 7.19 -16.96 -27.28
C GLN A 101 7.99 -16.98 -25.98
N LEU A 102 9.17 -17.61 -25.96
CA LEU A 102 10.04 -17.62 -24.78
C LEU A 102 10.58 -16.21 -24.49
N ALA A 103 10.96 -15.46 -25.52
CA ALA A 103 11.39 -14.07 -25.39
C ALA A 103 10.25 -13.15 -24.92
N GLU A 104 9.03 -13.35 -25.41
CA GLU A 104 7.82 -12.66 -24.96
C GLU A 104 7.53 -12.98 -23.49
N MET A 105 7.64 -14.25 -23.09
CA MET A 105 7.44 -14.69 -21.71
C MET A 105 8.50 -14.09 -20.75
N LEU A 106 9.76 -14.04 -21.19
CA LEU A 106 10.85 -13.41 -20.44
C LEU A 106 10.70 -11.89 -20.34
N ARG A 107 10.23 -11.22 -21.40
CA ARG A 107 9.91 -9.78 -21.38
C ARG A 107 8.74 -9.45 -20.48
N ASN A 108 7.75 -10.35 -20.45
CA ASN A 108 6.60 -10.21 -19.57
C ASN A 108 6.88 -10.69 -18.15
N MET A 109 8.11 -11.09 -17.80
CA MET A 109 8.41 -11.46 -16.43
C MET A 109 8.63 -10.19 -15.59
N LEU A 110 7.72 -9.92 -14.65
CA LEU A 110 7.86 -8.80 -13.71
C LEU A 110 9.15 -8.96 -12.90
N ASN A 111 9.99 -7.92 -12.90
CA ASN A 111 11.17 -7.88 -12.06
C ASN A 111 10.77 -7.45 -10.64
N MET A 112 10.95 -8.35 -9.67
CA MET A 112 10.64 -8.10 -8.25
C MET A 112 11.25 -6.82 -7.72
N GLU A 113 12.52 -6.58 -8.05
CA GLU A 113 13.28 -5.45 -7.50
C GLU A 113 12.73 -4.14 -8.06
N GLU A 114 12.35 -4.12 -9.34
CA GLU A 114 11.73 -2.96 -9.97
C GLU A 114 10.37 -2.65 -9.33
N VAL A 115 9.53 -3.68 -9.11
CA VAL A 115 8.22 -3.50 -8.47
C VAL A 115 8.36 -2.94 -7.06
N LYS A 116 9.31 -3.45 -6.27
CA LYS A 116 9.61 -2.93 -4.92
C LYS A 116 10.15 -1.50 -4.95
N GLN A 117 11.03 -1.20 -5.90
CA GLN A 117 11.54 0.16 -6.07
C GLN A 117 10.41 1.14 -6.42
N ARG A 118 9.46 0.73 -7.27
CA ARG A 118 8.29 1.53 -7.63
C ARG A 118 7.36 1.75 -6.44
N MET A 119 7.12 0.73 -5.61
CA MET A 119 6.36 0.89 -4.36
C MET A 119 6.92 1.97 -3.44
N GLN A 120 8.24 2.16 -3.41
CA GLN A 120 8.91 3.14 -2.56
C GLN A 120 9.08 4.53 -3.19
N SER A 121 9.10 4.61 -4.52
CA SER A 121 9.43 5.84 -5.25
C SER A 121 8.22 6.51 -5.89
N GLU A 122 7.18 5.76 -6.24
CA GLU A 122 5.98 6.32 -6.85
C GLU A 122 5.12 7.08 -5.83
N PRO A 123 4.55 8.23 -6.22
CA PRO A 123 3.54 8.87 -5.39
C PRO A 123 2.26 8.03 -5.37
N THR A 124 1.41 8.27 -4.37
CA THR A 124 0.07 7.69 -4.32
C THR A 124 -0.86 8.49 -5.22
N ASP A 125 -1.50 7.82 -6.19
CA ASP A 125 -2.55 8.38 -7.04
C ASP A 125 -3.88 8.35 -6.26
N GLN A 126 -4.43 9.50 -5.90
CA GLN A 126 -5.62 9.56 -5.05
C GLN A 126 -6.87 8.97 -5.71
N ASP A 127 -7.00 9.07 -7.03
CA ASP A 127 -8.21 8.60 -7.70
C ASP A 127 -8.15 7.09 -7.93
N TRP A 128 -6.99 6.60 -8.36
CA TRP A 128 -6.80 5.18 -8.68
C TRP A 128 -6.49 4.32 -7.44
N ALA A 129 -5.57 4.76 -6.58
CA ALA A 129 -5.07 3.94 -5.47
C ALA A 129 -6.18 3.61 -4.47
N TYR A 130 -6.97 4.61 -4.05
CA TYR A 130 -8.05 4.38 -3.08
C TYR A 130 -9.16 3.50 -3.66
N ALA A 131 -9.55 3.74 -4.92
CA ALA A 131 -10.52 2.89 -5.59
C ALA A 131 -10.03 1.43 -5.69
N MET A 132 -8.73 1.24 -5.95
CA MET A 132 -8.13 -0.08 -6.04
C MET A 132 -8.02 -0.77 -4.67
N GLU A 133 -7.63 -0.04 -3.62
CA GLU A 133 -7.61 -0.53 -2.24
C GLU A 133 -8.99 -1.01 -1.78
N ASP A 134 -10.03 -0.22 -2.06
CA ASP A 134 -11.41 -0.57 -1.73
C ASP A 134 -11.88 -1.81 -2.50
N ASN A 135 -11.55 -1.90 -3.79
CA ASN A 135 -11.88 -3.07 -4.62
C ASN A 135 -11.20 -4.35 -4.10
N LEU A 136 -9.93 -4.27 -3.73
CA LEU A 136 -9.15 -5.39 -3.18
C LEU A 136 -9.66 -5.82 -1.80
N ARG A 137 -9.97 -4.84 -0.93
CA ARG A 137 -10.56 -5.11 0.38
C ARG A 137 -11.95 -5.75 0.24
N LEU A 138 -12.78 -5.26 -0.68
CA LEU A 138 -14.09 -5.82 -0.96
C LEU A 138 -14.02 -7.29 -1.43
N ILE A 139 -13.03 -7.64 -2.25
CA ILE A 139 -12.78 -9.03 -2.65
C ILE A 139 -12.46 -9.90 -1.43
N TYR A 140 -11.59 -9.41 -0.54
CA TYR A 140 -11.25 -10.14 0.68
C TYR A 140 -12.47 -10.32 1.60
N ASP A 141 -13.23 -9.25 1.85
CA ASP A 141 -14.36 -9.24 2.76
C ASP A 141 -15.55 -10.09 2.28
N ASN A 142 -15.83 -10.09 0.97
CA ASN A 142 -16.95 -10.84 0.40
C ASN A 142 -16.71 -12.35 0.28
N ASN A 143 -15.48 -12.81 0.52
CA ASN A 143 -15.10 -14.21 0.32
C ASN A 143 -14.69 -14.86 1.63
N GLU A 144 -15.60 -15.62 2.24
CA GLU A 144 -15.32 -16.37 3.48
C GLU A 144 -14.11 -17.33 3.32
N ASN A 145 -13.88 -17.84 2.12
CA ASN A 145 -12.75 -18.73 1.80
C ASN A 145 -11.37 -18.04 1.89
N LEU A 146 -11.33 -16.70 1.90
CA LEU A 146 -10.10 -15.92 2.01
C LEU A 146 -9.79 -15.53 3.47
N GLN A 147 -10.72 -15.75 4.39
CA GLN A 147 -10.56 -15.38 5.81
C GLN A 147 -9.60 -16.31 6.58
N SER A 148 -8.99 -17.30 5.92
CA SER A 148 -7.95 -18.16 6.52
C SER A 148 -6.63 -17.41 6.78
N ALA A 149 -6.37 -16.33 6.05
CA ALA A 149 -5.22 -15.46 6.24
C ALA A 149 -5.69 -14.09 6.72
N SER A 150 -4.95 -13.43 7.61
CA SER A 150 -5.27 -12.05 7.99
C SER A 150 -4.74 -11.12 6.90
N LEU A 151 -5.59 -10.21 6.43
CA LEU A 151 -5.13 -9.06 5.65
C LEU A 151 -4.37 -8.10 6.58
N ASN A 152 -3.09 -7.89 6.34
CA ASN A 152 -2.26 -6.99 7.16
C ASN A 152 -2.42 -5.55 6.68
N HIS A 153 -2.06 -5.30 5.42
CA HIS A 153 -2.25 -4.01 4.76
C HIS A 153 -2.42 -4.18 3.25
N ILE A 154 -3.03 -3.16 2.66
CA ILE A 154 -3.09 -2.94 1.22
C ILE A 154 -2.52 -1.54 1.01
N GLU A 155 -1.53 -1.42 0.13
CA GLU A 155 -0.92 -0.14 -0.20
C GLU A 155 -0.85 0.00 -1.71
N CYS A 156 -1.55 0.98 -2.25
CA CYS A 156 -1.50 1.31 -3.68
C CYS A 156 -0.75 2.63 -3.93
N ARG A 157 0.09 2.63 -4.98
CA ARG A 157 0.80 3.79 -5.50
C ARG A 157 0.15 4.29 -6.79
N THR A 158 0.92 4.79 -7.75
CA THR A 158 0.36 5.28 -9.02
C THR A 158 0.05 4.12 -9.98
N THR A 159 0.87 3.08 -9.95
CA THR A 159 0.74 1.95 -10.88
C THR A 159 0.89 0.59 -10.23
N VAL A 160 1.36 0.53 -8.98
CA VAL A 160 1.62 -0.72 -8.26
C VAL A 160 0.81 -0.74 -6.97
N CYS A 161 0.26 -1.90 -6.65
CA CYS A 161 -0.34 -2.19 -5.35
C CYS A 161 0.36 -3.36 -4.69
N GLU A 162 0.63 -3.23 -3.41
CA GLU A 162 1.11 -4.29 -2.54
C GLU A 162 -0.04 -4.74 -1.62
N ILE A 163 -0.30 -6.05 -1.61
CA ILE A 163 -1.27 -6.68 -0.72
C ILE A 163 -0.50 -7.65 0.16
N GLU A 164 -0.45 -7.38 1.47
CA GLU A 164 0.23 -8.22 2.43
C GLU A 164 -0.77 -9.02 3.28
N PHE A 165 -0.52 -10.31 3.36
CA PHE A 165 -1.24 -11.23 4.23
C PHE A 165 -0.29 -11.86 5.24
N GLY A 166 -0.75 -11.92 6.48
CA GLY A 166 -0.07 -12.58 7.58
C GLY A 166 -0.97 -13.62 8.25
N ASN A 167 -0.49 -14.85 8.38
CA ASN A 167 -0.95 -15.79 9.41
C ASN A 167 0.02 -16.98 9.44
N SER A 168 0.24 -17.53 10.63
CA SER A 168 1.01 -18.77 10.80
C SER A 168 0.37 -20.01 10.16
N ASN A 169 -0.95 -19.95 9.89
CA ASN A 169 -1.79 -21.05 9.39
C ASN A 169 -2.37 -20.80 7.99
N THR A 170 -1.83 -19.86 7.22
CA THR A 170 -2.30 -19.60 5.85
C THR A 170 -2.09 -20.84 4.96
N PRO A 171 -3.15 -21.36 4.31
CA PRO A 171 -3.01 -22.45 3.35
C PRO A 171 -2.09 -22.07 2.17
N ILE A 172 -1.35 -23.03 1.64
CA ILE A 172 -0.44 -22.79 0.49
C ILE A 172 -1.18 -22.30 -0.76
N ASP A 173 -2.45 -22.66 -0.90
CA ASP A 173 -3.30 -22.30 -2.04
C ASP A 173 -3.99 -20.94 -1.88
N PHE A 174 -3.80 -20.28 -0.74
CA PHE A 174 -4.45 -19.01 -0.43
C PHE A 174 -4.15 -17.92 -1.46
N MET A 175 -2.87 -17.72 -1.81
CA MET A 175 -2.48 -16.68 -2.78
C MET A 175 -3.09 -16.92 -4.16
N SER A 176 -3.17 -18.19 -4.58
CA SER A 176 -3.78 -18.58 -5.86
C SER A 176 -5.29 -18.36 -5.84
N LYS A 177 -5.97 -18.67 -4.73
CA LYS A 177 -7.41 -18.41 -4.54
C LYS A 177 -7.70 -16.90 -4.57
N PHE A 178 -6.94 -16.11 -3.83
CA PHE A 178 -7.10 -14.65 -3.82
C PHE A 178 -6.91 -14.05 -5.21
N HIS A 179 -5.83 -14.45 -5.90
CA HIS A 179 -5.59 -14.03 -7.27
C HIS A 179 -6.71 -14.45 -8.23
N SER A 180 -7.23 -15.66 -8.10
CA SER A 180 -8.38 -16.12 -8.89
C SER A 180 -9.60 -15.22 -8.68
N GLN A 181 -9.86 -14.78 -7.45
CA GLN A 181 -10.94 -13.82 -7.16
C GLN A 181 -10.68 -12.43 -7.76
N ILE A 182 -9.42 -11.96 -7.76
CA ILE A 182 -9.04 -10.72 -8.46
C ILE A 182 -9.33 -10.84 -9.95
N VAL A 183 -8.87 -11.90 -10.61
CA VAL A 183 -9.05 -12.08 -12.06
C VAL A 183 -10.53 -12.22 -12.45
N GLN A 184 -11.36 -12.77 -11.56
CA GLN A 184 -12.81 -12.89 -11.76
C GLN A 184 -13.57 -11.58 -11.51
N SER A 185 -12.93 -10.58 -10.93
CA SER A 185 -13.57 -9.30 -10.63
C SER A 185 -13.81 -8.49 -11.90
N ALA A 186 -14.92 -7.73 -11.93
CA ALA A 186 -15.32 -6.98 -13.11
C ALA A 186 -14.38 -5.81 -13.46
N TRP A 187 -13.55 -5.36 -12.51
CA TRP A 187 -12.61 -4.27 -12.71
C TRP A 187 -11.25 -4.75 -13.25
N TYR A 188 -10.96 -6.05 -13.18
CA TYR A 188 -9.70 -6.60 -13.64
C TYR A 188 -9.70 -6.78 -15.16
N SER A 189 -8.73 -6.18 -15.82
CA SER A 189 -8.49 -6.26 -17.27
C SER A 189 -7.08 -6.75 -17.57
N ASP A 190 -6.78 -6.96 -18.86
CA ASP A 190 -5.46 -7.35 -19.37
C ASP A 190 -4.36 -6.29 -19.14
N ASP A 191 -4.76 -5.10 -18.67
CA ASP A 191 -3.87 -3.99 -18.30
C ASP A 191 -3.18 -4.25 -16.96
N TYR A 192 -3.57 -5.30 -16.23
CA TYR A 192 -2.94 -5.66 -14.97
C TYR A 192 -2.04 -6.88 -15.12
N GLN A 193 -1.01 -6.89 -14.30
CA GLN A 193 -0.12 -8.02 -14.13
C GLN A 193 0.09 -8.25 -12.65
N SER A 194 0.11 -9.52 -12.23
CA SER A 194 0.30 -9.85 -10.83
C SER A 194 1.58 -10.66 -10.62
N MET A 195 2.08 -10.58 -9.40
CA MET A 195 3.25 -11.33 -8.96
C MET A 195 3.06 -11.68 -7.49
N MET A 196 3.56 -12.85 -7.10
CA MET A 196 3.32 -13.42 -5.77
C MET A 196 4.64 -13.79 -5.12
N THR A 197 4.84 -13.36 -3.88
CA THR A 197 5.98 -13.77 -3.05
C THR A 197 5.50 -14.34 -1.73
N SER A 198 6.19 -15.38 -1.27
CA SER A 198 6.02 -15.90 0.07
C SER A 198 7.39 -15.95 0.74
N ASP A 199 7.49 -15.34 1.91
CA ASP A 199 8.67 -15.48 2.76
C ASP A 199 8.41 -16.59 3.79
N SER A 200 9.16 -17.68 3.67
CA SER A 200 9.03 -18.85 4.55
C SER A 200 9.42 -18.56 6.00
N ASN A 201 10.27 -17.56 6.24
CA ASN A 201 10.76 -17.24 7.58
C ASN A 201 9.72 -16.42 8.35
N THR A 202 9.16 -15.39 7.71
CA THR A 202 8.17 -14.49 8.31
C THR A 202 6.74 -15.00 8.16
N LYS A 203 6.51 -15.99 7.28
CA LYS A 203 5.18 -16.49 6.89
C LYS A 203 4.28 -15.38 6.35
N VAL A 204 4.90 -14.38 5.73
CA VAL A 204 4.23 -13.28 5.07
C VAL A 204 4.05 -13.64 3.60
N HIS A 205 2.84 -13.43 3.11
CA HIS A 205 2.46 -13.64 1.72
C HIS A 205 2.13 -12.28 1.11
N THR A 206 2.88 -11.89 0.09
CA THR A 206 2.70 -10.58 -0.56
C THR A 206 2.32 -10.79 -2.01
N ILE A 207 1.27 -10.10 -2.44
CA ILE A 207 0.82 -10.06 -3.82
C ILE A 207 1.05 -8.65 -4.34
N TYR A 208 1.77 -8.55 -5.44
CA TYR A 208 1.97 -7.31 -6.16
C TYR A 208 1.05 -7.29 -7.37
N LEU A 209 0.33 -6.19 -7.54
CA LEU A 209 -0.49 -5.91 -8.72
C LEU A 209 0.09 -4.69 -9.43
N VAL A 210 0.47 -4.83 -10.70
CA VAL A 210 1.10 -3.80 -11.51
C VAL A 210 0.18 -3.46 -12.67
N ARG A 211 -0.18 -2.20 -12.81
CA ARG A 211 -0.86 -1.64 -13.98
C ARG A 211 0.18 -1.38 -15.07
N LYS A 212 -0.02 -2.01 -16.23
CA LYS A 212 0.75 -1.74 -17.44
C LYS A 212 0.50 -0.29 -17.89
N PRO A 213 1.54 0.40 -18.39
CA PRO A 213 1.41 1.75 -18.92
C PRO A 213 0.60 1.81 -20.22
#